data_AF-A0AA92HA13-F1
#
_entry.id   AF-A0AA92HA13-F1
#
_cell.length_a   1.000
_cell.length_b   1.000
_cell.length_c   1.000
_cell.angle_alpha   90.00
_cell.angle_beta   90.00
_cell.angle_gamma   90.00
#
_symmetry.space_group_name_H-M   'P 1'
#
loop_
_entity.id
_entity.type
_entity.pdbx_description
1 polymer ?
#
loop_
_entity_poly.entity_id
_entity_poly.type
_entity_poly.pdbx_seq_one_letter_code
_entity_poly.pdbx_strand_id
1 'polypeptide(L)'
;MTRPLSQIDCIHSDHELPMKIENRNGSSEFITVSRAELAIFQASLNEVCHAIEVPEFDLRIGVNKDVALALLRLATDTLDQTR
;
A
#
# COMPACT_ATOMS: atom_id res chain seq x y z
N MET A 1 30.11 25.88 25.17
CA MET A 1 28.99 25.05 25.64
C MET A 1 27.89 25.08 24.60
N THR A 2 27.73 24.01 23.83
CA THR A 2 26.57 23.74 22.96
C THR A 2 26.51 22.22 22.84
N ARG A 3 25.41 21.60 23.30
CA ARG A 3 25.21 20.15 23.33
C ARG A 3 24.92 19.62 21.90
N PRO A 4 25.34 18.39 21.56
CA PRO A 4 25.07 17.79 20.26
C PRO A 4 23.59 17.37 20.12
N LEU A 5 23.06 17.45 18.90
CA LEU A 5 21.71 17.03 18.49
C LEU A 5 21.54 15.51 18.48
N SER A 6 21.79 14.85 19.60
CA SER A 6 21.44 13.44 19.82
C SER A 6 20.19 13.37 20.68
N GLN A 7 19.02 13.62 20.09
CA GLN A 7 17.70 13.18 20.59
C GLN A 7 16.61 13.76 19.70
N ILE A 8 16.32 13.06 18.61
CA ILE A 8 14.96 12.96 18.15
C ILE A 8 14.73 11.45 18.05
N ASP A 9 14.33 10.87 19.18
CA ASP A 9 13.72 9.55 19.19
C ASP A 9 12.36 9.69 18.50
N CYS A 10 12.34 9.69 17.17
CA CYS A 10 11.13 9.45 16.40
C CYS A 10 10.73 8.01 16.68
N ILE A 11 9.84 7.79 17.64
CA ILE A 11 9.15 6.52 17.82
C ILE A 11 8.25 6.37 16.58
N HIS A 12 8.80 5.84 15.49
CA HIS A 12 8.00 5.29 14.42
C HIS A 12 7.42 3.98 14.95
N SER A 13 6.23 4.05 15.53
CA SER A 13 5.38 2.86 15.68
C SER A 13 4.89 2.51 14.27
N ASP A 14 5.78 1.93 13.47
CA ASP A 14 5.45 1.37 12.17
C ASP A 14 4.59 0.13 12.43
N HIS A 15 3.28 0.36 12.48
CA HIS A 15 2.31 -0.71 12.43
C HIS A 15 2.41 -1.37 11.06
N GLU A 16 3.15 -2.46 11.04
CA GLU A 16 3.31 -3.39 9.93
C GLU A 16 1.96 -4.06 9.60
N LEU A 17 1.52 -3.94 8.34
CA LEU A 17 0.24 -4.47 7.86
C LEU A 17 0.48 -5.73 7.03
N PRO A 18 -0.19 -6.85 7.32
CA PRO A 18 0.00 -8.09 6.56
C PRO A 18 -0.75 -8.03 5.21
N MET A 19 -0.02 -8.21 4.11
CA MET A 19 -0.56 -8.48 2.78
C MET A 19 -0.55 -9.99 2.53
N LYS A 20 -1.69 -10.56 2.10
CA LYS A 20 -1.80 -11.99 1.77
C LYS A 20 -1.47 -12.23 0.30
N ILE A 21 -0.53 -13.14 0.02
CA ILE A 21 -0.28 -13.69 -1.30
C ILE A 21 -0.86 -15.10 -1.37
N GLU A 22 -1.78 -15.31 -2.31
CA GLU A 22 -2.34 -16.62 -2.60
C GLU A 22 -1.61 -17.24 -3.79
N ASN A 23 -0.88 -18.33 -3.56
CA ASN A 23 -0.24 -19.09 -4.62
C ASN A 23 -1.23 -20.12 -5.20
N ARG A 24 -1.11 -20.42 -6.49
CA ARG A 24 -1.98 -21.37 -7.22
C ARG A 24 -1.97 -22.79 -6.66
N ASN A 25 -0.98 -23.13 -5.84
CA ASN A 25 -0.88 -24.40 -5.10
C ASN A 25 -1.67 -24.39 -3.76
N GLY A 26 -2.38 -23.31 -3.44
CA GLY A 26 -3.20 -23.18 -2.24
C GLY A 26 -2.43 -22.78 -0.97
N SER A 27 -1.10 -22.57 -1.06
CA SER A 27 -0.35 -21.98 0.05
C SER A 27 -0.58 -20.47 0.10
N SER A 28 -0.91 -19.97 1.29
CA SER A 28 -0.99 -18.54 1.55
C SER A 28 0.30 -18.11 2.25
N GLU A 29 1.03 -17.17 1.65
CA GLU A 29 2.16 -16.50 2.29
C GLU A 29 1.72 -15.10 2.70
N PHE A 30 2.25 -14.61 3.82
CA PHE A 30 2.02 -13.25 4.26
C PHE A 30 3.29 -12.43 4.04
N ILE A 31 3.18 -11.34 3.31
CA ILE A 31 4.23 -10.31 3.26
C ILE A 31 3.81 -9.21 4.23
N THR A 32 4.71 -8.87 5.14
CA THR A 32 4.53 -7.73 6.00
C THR A 32 4.94 -6.46 5.26
N VAL A 33 4.07 -5.45 5.25
CA VAL A 33 4.36 -4.16 4.64
C VAL A 33 4.33 -3.06 5.69
N SER A 34 5.36 -2.24 5.72
CA SER A 34 5.37 -1.03 6.54
C SER A 34 4.34 -0.02 6.04
N ARG A 35 4.00 0.95 6.89
CA ARG A 35 3.10 2.05 6.53
C ARG A 35 3.64 2.86 5.34
N ALA A 36 4.95 3.09 5.29
CA ALA A 36 5.59 3.82 4.21
C ALA A 36 5.47 3.08 2.87
N GLU A 37 5.70 1.77 2.87
CA GLU A 37 5.55 0.93 1.68
C GLU A 37 4.09 0.86 1.23
N LEU A 38 3.13 0.74 2.16
CA LEU A 38 1.71 0.80 1.81
C LEU A 38 1.32 2.15 1.19
N ALA A 39 1.90 3.26 1.66
CA ALA A 39 1.68 4.58 1.05
C ALA A 39 2.22 4.65 -0.38
N ILE A 40 3.37 4.02 -0.66
CA ILE A 40 3.92 3.91 -2.02
C ILE A 40 2.98 3.09 -2.91
N PHE A 41 2.47 1.96 -2.42
CA PHE A 41 1.50 1.14 -3.17
C PHE A 41 0.19 1.87 -3.43
N GLN A 42 -0.33 2.59 -2.43
CA GLN A 42 -1.55 3.41 -2.56
C GLN A 42 -1.37 4.49 -3.63
N ALA A 43 -0.25 5.23 -3.61
CA ALA A 43 0.03 6.27 -4.60
C ALA A 43 0.17 5.68 -6.02
N SER A 44 0.92 4.58 -6.15
CA SER A 44 1.12 3.89 -7.43
C SER A 44 -0.21 3.39 -8.02
N LEU A 45 -1.06 2.79 -7.18
CA LEU A 45 -2.38 2.30 -7.61
C LEU A 45 -3.31 3.47 -7.97
N ASN A 46 -3.24 4.59 -7.24
CA ASN A 46 -3.99 5.80 -7.56
C ASN A 46 -3.63 6.34 -8.94
N GLU A 47 -2.34 6.42 -9.28
CA GLU A 47 -1.90 6.85 -10.61
C GLU A 47 -2.43 5.91 -11.70
N VAL A 48 -2.27 4.60 -11.53
CA VAL A 48 -2.76 3.60 -12.49
C VAL A 48 -4.28 3.75 -12.71
N CYS A 49 -5.06 3.79 -11.63
CA CYS A 49 -6.52 3.96 -11.65
C CYS A 49 -6.98 5.20 -12.43
N HIS A 50 -6.21 6.29 -12.42
CA HIS A 50 -6.62 7.53 -13.07
C HIS A 50 -5.91 7.80 -14.41
N ALA A 51 -4.79 7.13 -14.70
CA ALA A 51 -3.99 7.35 -15.90
C ALA A 51 -4.33 6.43 -17.08
N ILE A 52 -4.95 5.27 -16.82
CA ILE A 52 -5.28 4.28 -17.87
C ILE A 52 -6.78 4.31 -18.17
N GLU A 53 -7.12 4.42 -19.46
CA GLU A 53 -8.50 4.30 -19.94
C GLU A 53 -9.06 2.90 -19.65
N VAL A 54 -10.36 2.82 -19.32
CA VAL A 54 -11.02 1.58 -18.90
C VAL A 54 -10.79 0.41 -19.88
N PRO A 55 -10.92 0.58 -21.21
CA PRO A 55 -10.72 -0.54 -22.15
C PRO A 55 -9.31 -1.14 -22.11
N GLU A 56 -8.29 -0.34 -21.80
CA GLU A 56 -6.91 -0.81 -21.67
C GLU A 56 -6.57 -1.26 -20.24
N PHE A 57 -7.33 -0.82 -19.25
CA PHE A 57 -7.08 -1.08 -17.84
C PHE A 57 -7.04 -2.58 -17.55
N ASP A 58 -8.10 -3.29 -17.94
CA ASP A 58 -8.26 -4.71 -17.68
C ASP A 58 -7.16 -5.52 -18.39
N LEU A 59 -6.76 -5.08 -19.59
CA LEU A 59 -5.68 -5.72 -20.37
C LEU A 59 -4.31 -5.52 -19.71
N ARG A 60 -4.00 -4.29 -19.27
CA ARG A 60 -2.67 -3.93 -18.77
C ARG A 60 -2.44 -4.34 -17.32
N ILE A 61 -3.48 -4.28 -16.51
CA ILE A 61 -3.41 -4.54 -15.07
C ILE A 61 -3.87 -5.97 -14.75
N GLY A 62 -4.67 -6.59 -15.63
CA GLY A 62 -5.16 -7.95 -15.44
C GLY A 62 -6.31 -8.07 -14.44
N VAL A 63 -6.87 -6.94 -13.99
CA VAL A 63 -8.03 -6.87 -13.09
C VAL A 63 -8.98 -5.80 -13.59
N ASN A 64 -10.27 -5.96 -13.29
CA ASN A 64 -11.24 -4.93 -13.62
C ASN A 64 -10.98 -3.63 -12.83
N LYS A 65 -11.15 -2.48 -13.49
CA LYS A 65 -10.94 -1.16 -12.87
C LYS A 65 -11.71 -0.95 -11.55
N ASP A 66 -12.93 -1.46 -11.42
CA ASP A 66 -13.71 -1.33 -10.18
C ASP A 66 -13.07 -2.09 -9.01
N VAL A 67 -12.46 -3.25 -9.29
CA VAL A 67 -11.71 -4.03 -8.28
C VAL A 67 -10.47 -3.27 -7.85
N ALA A 68 -9.72 -2.68 -8.80
CA ALA A 68 -8.56 -1.86 -8.48
C ALA A 68 -8.92 -0.62 -7.64
N LEU A 69 -10.05 0.03 -7.95
CA LEU A 69 -10.57 1.16 -7.16
C LEU A 69 -11.00 0.75 -5.75
N ALA A 70 -11.58 -0.45 -5.60
CA ALA A 70 -11.92 -0.99 -4.28
C ALA A 70 -10.66 -1.24 -3.43
N LEU A 71 -9.60 -1.81 -4.02
CA LEU A 71 -8.32 -2.00 -3.36
C LEU A 71 -7.66 -0.66 -2.99
N LEU A 72 -7.74 0.34 -3.86
CA LEU A 72 -7.23 1.69 -3.58
C LEU A 72 -7.94 2.33 -2.38
N ARG A 73 -9.27 2.18 -2.29
CA ARG A 73 -10.04 2.65 -1.12
C ARG A 73 -9.59 1.93 0.15
N LEU A 74 -9.47 0.61 0.12
CA LEU A 74 -9.01 -0.17 1.26
C LEU A 74 -7.62 0.28 1.74
N ALA A 75 -6.67 0.47 0.83
CA ALA A 75 -5.33 0.95 1.18
C ALA A 75 -5.37 2.37 1.80
N THR A 76 -6.21 3.25 1.27
CA THR A 76 -6.40 4.61 1.77
C THR A 76 -6.99 4.61 3.19
N ASP A 77 -8.10 3.87 3.39
CA ASP A 77 -8.74 3.74 4.70
C ASP A 77 -7.78 3.16 5.75
N THR A 78 -6.95 2.19 5.36
CA THR A 78 -5.96 1.58 6.25
C THR A 78 -4.88 2.58 6.67
N LEU A 79 -4.39 3.43 5.75
CA LEU A 79 -3.40 4.46 6.04
C LEU A 79 -3.95 5.57 6.94
N ASP A 80 -5.25 5.85 6.85
CA ASP A 80 -5.96 6.85 7.64
C ASP A 80 -6.29 6.37 9.06
N GLN A 81 -6.63 5.09 9.24
CA GLN A 81 -6.90 4.49 10.56
C GLN A 81 -5.67 4.43 11.48
N THR A 82 -4.48 4.53 10.89
CA THR A 82 -3.20 4.43 11.61
C THR A 82 -2.57 5.80 11.91
N ARG A 83 -3.38 6.87 11.93
CA ARG A 83 -3.00 8.24 12.34
C ARG A 83 -3.39 8.52 13.78
#